data_AF-A0AAF3EF28-F1
#
_entry.id   AF-A0AAF3EF28-F1
#
_cell.length_a   1.000
_cell.length_b   1.000
_cell.length_c   1.000
_cell.angle_alpha   90.00
_cell.angle_beta   90.00
_cell.angle_gamma   90.00
#
_symmetry.space_group_name_H-M   'P 1'
#
loop_
_entity.id
_entity.type
_entity.pdbx_description
1 polymer ?
#
loop_
_entity_poly.entity_id
_entity_poly.type
_entity_poly.pdbx_seq_one_letter_code
_entity_poly.pdbx_strand_id
1 'polypeptide(L)'
;MTIRWQNIGTLSGIFTLASMCLTFATMVTITLFSVDGNLYFIVYPDRYGWQILYAPMLFVVFVWSTILFVGVIMGNEMAGRIGKLKCLIGNGIAIALLIVTGVLLVNYSSKASRWSDGRFKTRFIFGCIFSWITFLLYLAEFVVTLVWK
;
A
#
# COMPACT_ATOMS: atom_id res chain seq x y z
N MET A 1 12.10 -24.85 -5.49
CA MET A 1 12.20 -23.65 -4.64
C MET A 1 11.67 -24.01 -3.26
N THR A 2 12.41 -23.70 -2.20
CA THR A 2 12.01 -24.07 -0.82
C THR A 2 11.60 -22.81 -0.06
N ILE A 3 10.38 -22.80 0.49
CA ILE A 3 9.86 -21.67 1.26
C ILE A 3 10.47 -21.67 2.66
N ARG A 4 11.04 -20.55 3.08
CA ARG A 4 11.68 -20.33 4.38
C ARG A 4 10.78 -19.50 5.28
N TRP A 5 9.75 -20.14 5.86
CA TRP A 5 8.77 -19.49 6.75
C TRP A 5 9.39 -18.78 7.97
N GLN A 6 10.56 -19.24 8.42
CA GLN A 6 11.32 -18.61 9.51
C GLN A 6 11.67 -17.14 9.21
N ASN A 7 11.79 -16.78 7.93
CA ASN A 7 12.14 -15.41 7.53
C ASN A 7 11.00 -14.42 7.76
N ILE A 8 9.75 -14.88 7.94
CA ILE A 8 8.63 -14.01 8.30
C ILE A 8 8.83 -13.42 9.71
N GLY A 9 9.47 -14.16 10.61
CA GLY A 9 9.79 -13.68 11.96
C GLY A 9 10.91 -12.64 12.01
N THR A 10 11.55 -12.33 10.88
CA THR A 10 12.56 -11.26 10.81
C THR A 10 11.89 -9.89 10.68
N LEU A 11 12.58 -8.83 11.09
CA LEU A 11 12.07 -7.46 10.98
C LEU A 11 11.66 -7.10 9.53
N SER A 12 12.48 -7.51 8.55
CA SER A 12 12.17 -7.30 7.12
C SER A 12 10.96 -8.12 6.66
N GLY A 13 10.80 -9.36 7.16
CA GLY A 13 9.60 -10.16 6.89
C GLY A 13 8.33 -9.55 7.46
N ILE A 14 8.40 -9.02 8.68
CA ILE A 14 7.27 -8.33 9.32
C ILE A 14 6.92 -7.06 8.55
N PHE A 15 7.90 -6.23 8.18
CA PHE A 15 7.67 -4.98 7.46
C PHE A 15 7.06 -5.20 6.08
N THR A 16 7.58 -6.15 5.32
CA THR A 16 7.07 -6.46 3.98
C THR A 16 5.68 -7.06 4.01
N LEU A 17 5.42 -7.97 4.96
CA LEU A 17 4.09 -8.54 5.17
C LEU A 17 3.09 -7.46 5.60
N ALA A 18 3.46 -6.60 6.55
CA ALA A 18 2.63 -5.50 6.99
C ALA A 18 2.33 -4.52 5.83
N SER A 19 3.35 -4.13 5.07
CA SER A 19 3.20 -3.28 3.88
C SER A 19 2.27 -3.90 2.84
N MET A 20 2.41 -5.20 2.55
CA MET A 20 1.52 -5.92 1.64
C MET A 20 0.08 -5.92 2.14
N CYS A 21 -0.15 -6.31 3.40
CA CYS A 21 -1.47 -6.38 4.01
C CYS A 21 -2.14 -5.00 4.11
N LEU A 22 -1.41 -3.97 4.51
CA LEU A 22 -1.94 -2.61 4.63
C LEU A 22 -2.23 -2.00 3.26
N THR A 23 -1.38 -2.22 2.25
CA THR A 23 -1.67 -1.76 0.88
C THR A 23 -2.93 -2.41 0.35
N PHE A 24 -3.08 -3.73 0.55
CA PHE A 24 -4.29 -4.46 0.16
C PHE A 24 -5.54 -3.97 0.91
N ALA A 25 -5.45 -3.81 2.24
CA ALA A 25 -6.52 -3.28 3.06
C ALA A 25 -6.93 -1.87 2.61
N THR A 26 -5.97 -1.03 2.23
CA THR A 26 -6.21 0.31 1.71
C THR A 26 -6.97 0.25 0.37
N MET A 27 -6.53 -0.61 -0.56
CA MET A 27 -7.23 -0.81 -1.82
C MET A 27 -8.68 -1.22 -1.58
N VAL A 28 -8.92 -2.28 -0.80
CA VAL A 28 -10.26 -2.78 -0.47
C VAL A 28 -11.11 -1.69 0.17
N THR A 29 -10.58 -0.95 1.14
CA THR A 29 -11.33 0.07 1.87
C THR A 29 -11.81 1.21 0.96
N ILE A 30 -11.02 1.55 -0.05
CA ILE A 30 -11.26 2.70 -0.92
C ILE A 30 -11.98 2.33 -2.23
N THR A 31 -11.80 1.11 -2.76
CA THR A 31 -12.40 0.70 -4.04
C THR A 31 -13.65 -0.16 -3.89
N LEU A 32 -13.79 -0.93 -2.80
CA LEU A 32 -14.91 -1.85 -2.60
C LEU A 32 -15.93 -1.29 -1.61
N PHE A 33 -17.20 -1.21 -2.04
CA PHE A 33 -18.33 -0.81 -1.21
C PHE A 33 -19.31 -1.96 -1.04
N SER A 34 -19.88 -2.12 0.15
CA SER A 34 -20.91 -3.12 0.39
C SER A 34 -22.21 -2.39 0.68
N VAL A 35 -23.24 -2.63 -0.13
CA VAL A 35 -24.62 -2.18 0.10
C VAL A 35 -25.46 -3.43 0.25
N ASP A 36 -26.11 -3.56 1.41
CA ASP A 36 -27.07 -4.64 1.67
C ASP A 36 -26.52 -6.04 1.36
N GLY A 37 -25.25 -6.28 1.70
CA GLY A 37 -24.56 -7.56 1.47
C GLY A 37 -23.92 -7.74 0.10
N ASN A 38 -24.17 -6.83 -0.85
CA ASN A 38 -23.60 -6.87 -2.20
C ASN A 38 -22.36 -5.99 -2.32
N LEU A 39 -21.27 -6.52 -2.88
CA LEU A 39 -20.03 -5.82 -3.13
C LEU A 39 -20.07 -5.11 -4.50
N TYR A 40 -19.84 -3.81 -4.48
CA TYR A 40 -19.76 -2.94 -5.65
C TYR A 40 -18.37 -2.33 -5.74
N PHE A 41 -17.83 -2.27 -6.94
CA PHE A 41 -16.66 -1.44 -7.23
C PHE A 41 -17.12 0.01 -7.38
N ILE A 42 -16.55 0.92 -6.58
CA ILE A 42 -16.82 2.34 -6.75
C ILE A 42 -16.02 2.82 -7.97
N VAL A 43 -16.66 2.80 -9.13
CA VAL A 43 -16.20 3.50 -10.35
C VAL A 43 -17.33 4.42 -10.76
N TYR A 44 -17.49 5.53 -10.03
CA TYR A 44 -18.43 6.59 -10.39
C TYR A 44 -17.65 7.70 -11.09
N PRO A 45 -17.56 7.72 -12.42
CA PRO A 45 -16.77 8.71 -13.16
C PRO A 45 -17.20 10.16 -12.86
N ASP A 46 -18.50 10.41 -12.66
CA ASP A 46 -19.04 11.76 -12.48
C ASP A 46 -18.85 12.35 -11.08
N ARG A 47 -18.49 11.54 -10.07
CA ARG A 47 -18.30 12.01 -8.68
C ARG A 47 -16.99 11.55 -8.02
N TYR A 48 -16.34 10.51 -8.57
CA TYR A 48 -15.21 9.83 -7.95
C TYR A 48 -14.10 9.43 -8.97
N GLY A 49 -13.95 10.16 -10.07
CA GLY A 49 -12.92 9.89 -11.09
C GLY A 49 -11.47 9.80 -10.57
N TRP A 50 -11.18 10.32 -9.37
CA TRP A 50 -9.88 10.16 -8.71
C TRP A 50 -9.56 8.71 -8.33
N GLN A 51 -10.55 7.85 -8.16
CA GLN A 51 -10.35 6.42 -7.88
C GLN A 51 -9.70 5.69 -9.05
N ILE A 52 -9.95 6.15 -10.29
CA ILE A 52 -9.32 5.64 -11.51
C ILE A 52 -7.81 5.92 -11.52
N LEU A 53 -7.37 6.99 -10.86
CA LEU A 53 -5.94 7.30 -10.67
C LEU A 53 -5.37 6.61 -9.44
N TYR A 54 -6.15 6.55 -8.35
CA TYR A 54 -5.73 6.00 -7.07
C TYR A 54 -5.52 4.47 -7.11
N ALA A 55 -6.47 3.73 -7.68
CA ALA A 55 -6.45 2.27 -7.64
C ALA A 55 -5.24 1.67 -8.40
N PRO A 56 -4.87 2.15 -9.61
CA PRO A 56 -3.66 1.69 -10.27
C PRO A 56 -2.37 2.00 -9.49
N MET A 57 -2.28 3.18 -8.86
CA MET A 57 -1.11 3.56 -8.06
C MET A 57 -0.93 2.61 -6.86
N LEU A 58 -1.99 2.34 -6.10
CA LEU A 58 -1.93 1.37 -5.02
C LEU A 58 -1.68 -0.05 -5.51
N PHE A 59 -2.21 -0.42 -6.67
CA PHE A 59 -1.95 -1.73 -7.25
C PHE A 59 -0.46 -1.92 -7.56
N VAL A 60 0.22 -0.90 -8.09
CA VAL A 60 1.68 -0.93 -8.29
C VAL A 60 2.41 -1.11 -6.96
N VAL A 61 2.03 -0.37 -5.92
CA VAL A 61 2.60 -0.51 -4.56
C VAL A 61 2.35 -1.91 -4.01
N PHE A 62 1.16 -2.49 -4.24
CA PHE A 62 0.80 -3.83 -3.77
C PHE A 62 1.62 -4.91 -4.46
N VAL A 63 1.78 -4.82 -5.79
CA VAL A 63 2.61 -5.74 -6.57
C VAL A 63 4.05 -5.67 -6.08
N TRP A 64 4.58 -4.47 -5.85
CA TRP A 64 5.93 -4.31 -5.32
C TRP A 64 6.09 -4.90 -3.91
N SER A 65 5.15 -4.61 -2.98
CA SER A 65 5.12 -5.22 -1.64
C SER A 65 5.09 -6.75 -1.71
N THR A 66 4.35 -7.31 -2.67
CA THR A 66 4.24 -8.76 -2.87
C THR A 66 5.57 -9.34 -3.37
N ILE A 67 6.23 -8.68 -4.33
CA ILE A 67 7.56 -9.09 -4.83
C ILE A 67 8.57 -9.11 -3.67
N LEU A 68 8.56 -8.08 -2.84
CA LEU A 68 9.42 -7.98 -1.66
C LEU A 68 9.15 -9.10 -0.65
N PHE A 69 7.88 -9.34 -0.32
CA PHE A 69 7.47 -10.41 0.60
C PHE A 69 7.86 -11.80 0.06
N VAL A 70 7.61 -12.05 -1.23
CA VAL A 70 8.05 -13.28 -1.92
C VAL A 70 9.58 -13.43 -1.84
N GLY A 71 10.33 -12.34 -2.02
CA GLY A 71 11.77 -12.31 -1.82
C GLY A 71 12.19 -12.79 -0.43
N VAL A 72 11.53 -12.28 0.63
CA VAL A 72 11.81 -12.66 2.02
C VAL A 72 11.56 -14.14 2.27
N ILE A 73 10.38 -14.66 1.90
CA ILE A 73 10.03 -16.07 2.13
C ILE A 73 10.91 -17.02 1.31
N MET A 74 11.51 -16.56 0.21
CA MET A 74 12.46 -17.33 -0.58
C MET A 74 13.88 -17.31 0.00
N GLY A 75 14.13 -16.50 1.03
CA GLY A 75 15.47 -16.27 1.55
C GLY A 75 16.37 -15.52 0.57
N ASN A 76 15.78 -14.82 -0.39
CA ASN A 76 16.51 -13.86 -1.20
C ASN A 76 16.72 -12.64 -0.32
N GLU A 77 17.93 -12.47 0.20
CA GLU A 77 18.32 -11.19 0.80
C GLU A 77 18.01 -10.08 -0.22
N MET A 78 17.14 -9.15 0.15
CA MET A 78 16.65 -8.11 -0.75
C MET A 78 17.78 -7.32 -1.42
N ALA A 79 18.87 -7.08 -0.69
CA ALA A 79 20.05 -6.40 -1.24
C ALA A 79 20.95 -7.32 -2.07
N GLY A 80 21.00 -8.62 -1.77
CA GLY A 80 21.90 -9.58 -2.43
C GLY A 80 21.41 -10.05 -3.80
N ARG A 81 20.12 -10.42 -3.93
CA ARG A 81 19.58 -11.04 -5.17
C ARG A 81 18.80 -10.10 -6.08
N ILE A 82 17.99 -9.20 -5.52
CA ILE A 82 17.30 -8.15 -6.29
C ILE A 82 18.29 -7.01 -6.62
N GLY A 83 19.29 -6.82 -5.76
CA GLY A 83 20.29 -5.77 -5.86
C GLY A 83 19.82 -4.51 -5.15
N LYS A 84 20.67 -4.00 -4.24
CA LYS A 84 20.42 -2.80 -3.43
C LYS A 84 19.83 -1.63 -4.23
N LEU A 85 20.39 -1.33 -5.41
CA LEU A 85 19.92 -0.24 -6.26
C LEU A 85 18.47 -0.43 -6.74
N LYS A 86 18.09 -1.65 -7.17
CA LYS A 86 16.72 -1.92 -7.63
C LYS A 86 15.72 -1.86 -6.49
N CYS A 87 16.10 -2.33 -5.30
CA CYS A 87 15.29 -2.22 -4.10
C CYS A 87 15.05 -0.75 -3.72
N LEU A 88 16.10 0.08 -3.74
CA LEU A 88 15.98 1.53 -3.50
C LEU A 88 15.09 2.23 -4.51
N ILE A 89 15.24 1.92 -5.81
CA ILE A 89 14.39 2.49 -6.86
C ILE A 89 12.93 2.09 -6.65
N GLY A 90 12.65 0.80 -6.42
CA GLY A 90 11.29 0.32 -6.21
C GLY A 90 10.63 0.93 -4.96
N ASN A 91 11.37 0.98 -3.84
CA ASN A 91 10.89 1.63 -2.62
C ASN A 91 10.69 3.15 -2.82
N GLY A 92 11.57 3.82 -3.55
CA GLY A 92 11.41 5.24 -3.90
C GLY A 92 10.17 5.51 -4.74
N ILE A 93 9.89 4.66 -5.75
CA ILE A 93 8.66 4.74 -6.54
C ILE A 93 7.44 4.50 -5.66
N ALA A 94 7.46 3.47 -4.81
CA ALA A 94 6.36 3.18 -3.89
C ALA A 94 6.08 4.36 -2.94
N ILE A 95 7.12 4.97 -2.38
CA ILE A 95 7.01 6.18 -1.55
C ILE A 95 6.36 7.33 -2.33
N ALA A 96 6.82 7.61 -3.55
CA ALA A 96 6.26 8.68 -4.37
C ALA A 96 4.77 8.46 -4.67
N LEU A 97 4.40 7.22 -5.02
CA LEU A 97 3.01 6.84 -5.24
C LEU A 97 2.17 6.94 -3.96
N LEU A 98 2.72 6.55 -2.81
CA LEU A 98 2.05 6.67 -1.51
C LEU A 98 1.84 8.13 -1.09
N ILE A 99 2.76 9.03 -1.41
CA ILE A 99 2.58 10.48 -1.20
C ILE A 99 1.43 10.99 -2.07
N VAL A 100 1.45 10.69 -3.38
CA VAL A 100 0.40 11.16 -4.31
C VAL A 100 -0.96 10.62 -3.88
N THR A 101 -1.06 9.34 -3.57
CA THR A 101 -2.30 8.69 -3.12
C THR A 101 -2.77 9.23 -1.77
N GLY A 102 -1.87 9.51 -0.82
CA GLY A 102 -2.18 10.16 0.45
C GLY A 102 -2.71 11.59 0.29
N VAL A 103 -2.10 12.40 -0.57
CA VAL A 103 -2.57 13.77 -0.89
C VAL A 103 -3.95 13.74 -1.54
N LEU A 104 -4.18 12.82 -2.49
CA LEU A 104 -5.50 12.61 -3.07
C LEU A 104 -6.51 12.27 -1.97
N LEU A 105 -6.19 11.32 -1.08
CA LEU A 105 -7.11 10.92 -0.02
C LEU A 105 -7.46 12.06 0.94
N VAL A 106 -6.49 12.88 1.34
CA VAL A 106 -6.71 14.05 2.21
C VAL A 106 -7.60 15.09 1.50
N ASN A 107 -7.29 15.40 0.24
CA ASN A 107 -8.08 16.34 -0.56
C ASN A 107 -9.51 15.86 -0.78
N TYR A 108 -9.74 14.56 -1.02
CA TYR A 108 -11.08 14.02 -1.23
C TYR A 108 -11.83 13.77 0.08
N SER A 109 -11.16 13.43 1.17
CA SER A 109 -11.80 13.33 2.49
C SER A 109 -12.34 14.67 3.00
N SER A 110 -11.62 15.78 2.76
CA SER A 110 -12.10 17.12 3.08
C SER A 110 -13.36 17.50 2.28
N LYS A 111 -13.45 17.09 1.00
CA LYS A 111 -14.63 17.26 0.15
C LYS A 111 -15.76 16.29 0.52
N ALA A 112 -15.43 15.07 0.95
CA ALA A 112 -16.36 14.05 1.40
C ALA A 112 -17.08 14.41 2.70
N SER A 113 -16.57 15.38 3.47
CA SER A 113 -17.29 15.97 4.62
C SER A 113 -18.65 16.57 4.23
N ARG A 114 -18.87 16.89 2.95
CA ARG A 114 -20.15 17.32 2.38
C ARG A 114 -21.09 16.18 2.03
N TRP A 115 -20.65 14.93 2.14
CA TRP A 115 -21.46 13.74 1.86
C TRP A 115 -22.10 13.27 3.16
N SER A 116 -23.43 13.20 3.19
CA SER A 116 -24.24 12.89 4.37
C SER A 116 -24.11 11.44 4.87
N ASP A 117 -23.41 10.57 4.14
CA ASP A 117 -23.28 9.15 4.50
C ASP A 117 -22.03 8.92 5.37
N GLY A 118 -22.24 8.77 6.68
CA GLY A 118 -21.19 8.52 7.66
C GLY A 118 -20.33 7.28 7.35
N ARG A 119 -20.88 6.30 6.61
CA ARG A 119 -20.13 5.11 6.18
C ARG A 119 -19.00 5.45 5.21
N PHE A 120 -19.18 6.46 4.36
CA PHE A 120 -18.13 6.93 3.45
C PHE A 120 -17.00 7.61 4.24
N LYS A 121 -17.33 8.50 5.19
CA LYS A 121 -16.33 9.23 5.98
C LYS A 121 -15.37 8.30 6.74
N THR A 122 -15.91 7.28 7.41
CA THR A 122 -15.11 6.31 8.17
C THR A 122 -14.12 5.54 7.29
N ARG A 123 -14.53 5.15 6.08
CA ARG A 123 -13.65 4.44 5.12
C ARG A 123 -12.49 5.30 4.64
N PHE A 124 -12.74 6.57 4.33
CA PHE A 124 -11.67 7.50 3.97
C PHE A 124 -10.66 7.68 5.09
N ILE A 125 -11.12 7.76 6.34
CA ILE A 125 -10.23 7.85 7.50
C ILE A 125 -9.34 6.60 7.60
N PHE A 126 -9.92 5.40 7.52
CA PHE A 126 -9.14 4.16 7.57
C PHE A 126 -8.17 4.02 6.40
N GLY A 127 -8.61 4.31 5.18
CA GLY A 127 -7.71 4.33 4.01
C GLY A 127 -6.57 5.34 4.16
N CYS A 128 -6.82 6.49 4.79
CA CYS A 128 -5.79 7.50 5.05
C CYS A 128 -4.77 6.97 6.05
N ILE A 129 -5.25 6.42 7.17
CA ILE A 129 -4.40 5.83 8.22
C ILE A 129 -3.54 4.72 7.64
N PHE A 130 -4.13 3.77 6.91
CA PHE A 130 -3.39 2.65 6.32
C PHE A 130 -2.37 3.12 5.27
N SER A 131 -2.72 4.10 4.44
CA SER A 131 -1.78 4.68 3.45
C SER A 131 -0.56 5.29 4.15
N TRP A 132 -0.77 6.06 5.22
CA TRP A 132 0.32 6.69 5.97
C TRP A 132 1.18 5.69 6.74
N ILE A 133 0.59 4.67 7.35
CA ILE A 133 1.36 3.60 7.99
C ILE A 133 2.21 2.87 6.93
N THR A 134 1.63 2.55 5.78
CA THR A 134 2.35 1.90 4.66
C THR A 134 3.50 2.77 4.17
N PHE A 135 3.30 4.09 4.05
CA PHE A 135 4.35 5.05 3.73
C PHE A 135 5.51 4.99 4.74
N LEU A 136 5.23 4.98 6.04
CA LEU A 136 6.25 4.93 7.08
C LEU A 136 7.04 3.61 7.04
N LEU A 137 6.38 2.49 6.74
CA LEU A 137 7.04 1.19 6.57
C LEU A 137 8.00 1.22 5.37
N TYR A 138 7.56 1.74 4.22
CA TYR A 138 8.41 1.89 3.05
C TYR A 138 9.57 2.85 3.28
N LEU A 139 9.35 3.93 4.04
CA LEU A 139 10.42 4.85 4.43
C LEU A 139 11.45 4.16 5.32
N ALA A 140 11.00 3.37 6.30
CA ALA A 140 11.89 2.58 7.14
C ALA A 140 12.69 1.55 6.32
N GLU A 141 12.03 0.81 5.41
CA GLU A 141 12.71 -0.13 4.50
C GLU A 141 13.71 0.58 3.58
N PHE A 142 13.39 1.77 3.09
CA PHE A 142 14.30 2.59 2.28
C PHE A 142 15.55 2.99 3.07
N VAL A 143 15.39 3.48 4.30
CA VAL A 143 16.51 3.84 5.20
C VAL A 143 17.35 2.61 5.53
N VAL A 144 16.73 1.49 5.91
CA VAL A 144 17.44 0.23 6.18
C VAL A 144 18.25 -0.20 4.96
N THR A 145 17.64 -0.16 3.77
CA THR A 145 18.32 -0.52 2.51
C THR A 145 19.50 0.41 2.20
N LEU A 146 19.42 1.70 2.52
CA LEU A 146 20.54 2.64 2.36
C LEU A 146 21.71 2.29 3.28
N VAL A 147 21.43 2.03 4.57
CA VAL A 147 22.44 1.79 5.61
C VAL A 147 23.10 0.42 5.48
N TRP A 148 22.39 -0.58 4.96
CA TRP A 148 22.91 -1.92 4.79
C TRP A 148 24.04 -1.95 3.75
N LYS A 149 25.23 -2.43 4.13
CA LYS A 149 26.45 -2.44 3.29
C LYS A 149 26.41 -3.57 2.28
#